data_AF-A0A9X2MU65-F1
#
_entry.id   AF-A0A9X2MU65-F1
#
_cell.length_a   1.000
_cell.length_b   1.000
_cell.length_c   1.000
_cell.angle_alpha   90.00
_cell.angle_beta   90.00
_cell.angle_gamma   90.00
#
_symmetry.space_group_name_H-M   'P 1'
#
loop_
_entity.id
_entity.type
_entity.pdbx_description
1 polymer ?
#
loop_
_entity_poly.entity_id
_entity_poly.type
_entity_poly.pdbx_seq_one_letter_code
_entity_poly.pdbx_strand_id
1 'polypeptide(L)'
;MDKDILQENNTLVSKDRFFVTIESIGYFEVKNEQLPLLVEKGKQATVGDYIRLIKEHYQEDAELTNITPYMEFRVKHPKPKGTRGFKVLRMTRDFTYRPVTKI
;
A
#
# COMPACT_ATOMS: atom_id res chain seq x y z
N MET A 1 28.28 30.17 14.71
CA MET A 1 28.56 29.69 13.33
C MET A 1 28.30 28.21 13.40
N ASP A 2 27.02 27.83 13.46
CA ASP A 2 26.62 26.47 13.85
C ASP A 2 26.08 25.78 12.62
N LYS A 3 27.02 25.17 11.91
CA LYS A 3 26.74 24.20 10.85
C LYS A 3 26.46 22.84 11.51
N ASP A 4 25.40 22.78 12.29
CA ASP A 4 24.77 21.49 12.60
C ASP A 4 23.88 21.13 11.40
N ILE A 5 24.61 20.68 10.39
CA ILE A 5 24.16 19.87 9.27
C ILE A 5 23.52 18.64 9.91
N LEU A 6 22.24 18.75 10.26
CA LEU A 6 21.37 17.61 10.45
C LEU A 6 21.35 16.89 9.12
N GLN A 7 22.16 15.83 9.08
CA GLN A 7 22.26 14.84 8.02
C GLN A 7 20.87 14.56 7.46
N GLU A 8 20.55 15.19 6.33
CA GLU A 8 19.48 14.73 5.47
C GLU A 8 19.77 13.26 5.19
N ASN A 9 18.81 12.41 5.52
CA ASN A 9 18.83 10.97 5.35
C ASN A 9 19.03 10.61 3.86
N ASN A 10 20.26 10.75 3.36
CA ASN A 10 20.67 10.33 2.03
C ASN A 10 20.96 8.83 2.03
N THR A 11 20.08 8.04 2.65
CA THR A 11 20.01 6.61 2.34
C THR A 11 19.30 6.53 1.00
N LEU A 12 20.04 6.10 -0.02
CA LEU A 12 19.49 5.65 -1.29
C LEU A 12 18.54 4.47 -1.02
N VAL A 13 17.30 4.75 -0.59
CA VAL A 13 16.30 3.72 -0.31
C VAL A 13 15.81 3.18 -1.65
N SER A 14 16.53 2.19 -2.17
CA SER A 14 16.06 1.39 -3.30
C SER A 14 14.74 0.72 -2.89
N LYS A 15 13.70 0.87 -3.72
CA LYS A 15 12.42 0.18 -3.54
C LYS A 15 12.26 -0.94 -4.55
N ASP A 16 11.67 -2.05 -4.14
CA ASP A 16 11.12 -3.08 -5.01
C ASP A 16 9.67 -2.74 -5.35
N ARG A 17 9.24 -3.06 -6.58
CA ARG A 17 7.84 -2.90 -7.01
C ARG A 17 7.12 -4.25 -6.98
N PHE A 18 5.92 -4.23 -6.46
CA PHE A 18 4.98 -5.35 -6.46
C PHE A 18 3.68 -4.92 -7.13
N PHE A 19 2.97 -5.87 -7.72
CA PHE A 19 1.57 -5.73 -8.10
C PHE A 19 0.70 -6.41 -7.04
N VAL A 20 -0.16 -5.64 -6.40
CA VAL A 20 -1.09 -6.10 -5.37
C VAL A 20 -2.49 -6.12 -5.97
N THR A 21 -3.17 -7.27 -5.89
CA THR A 21 -4.58 -7.37 -6.26
C THR A 21 -5.43 -7.08 -5.03
N ILE A 22 -6.22 -6.00 -5.09
CA ILE A 22 -7.15 -5.59 -4.04
C ILE A 22 -8.57 -5.78 -4.56
N GLU A 23 -9.38 -6.47 -3.77
CA GLU A 23 -10.82 -6.50 -3.90
C GLU A 23 -11.39 -5.36 -3.06
N SER A 24 -12.08 -4.43 -3.71
CA SER A 24 -12.86 -3.39 -3.04
C SER A 24 -14.32 -3.82 -2.94
N ILE A 25 -14.86 -3.74 -1.73
CA ILE A 25 -16.22 -4.17 -1.42
C ILE A 25 -17.05 -2.91 -1.21
N GLY A 26 -17.81 -2.54 -2.24
CA GLY A 26 -18.76 -1.44 -2.23
C GLY A 26 -20.14 -1.84 -1.75
N TYR A 27 -21.04 -0.86 -1.67
CA TYR A 27 -22.43 -1.11 -1.31
C TYR A 27 -23.22 -1.83 -2.41
N PHE A 28 -22.89 -1.60 -3.68
CA PHE A 28 -23.59 -2.18 -4.84
C PHE A 28 -22.72 -3.11 -5.69
N GLU A 29 -21.40 -3.05 -5.52
CA GLU A 29 -20.48 -3.77 -6.37
C GLU A 29 -19.25 -4.26 -5.61
N VAL A 30 -18.64 -5.29 -6.15
CA VAL A 30 -17.33 -5.79 -5.74
C VAL A 30 -16.43 -5.67 -6.96
N LYS A 31 -15.27 -5.03 -6.80
CA LYS A 31 -14.33 -4.78 -7.89
C LYS A 31 -12.92 -5.19 -7.51
N ASN A 32 -12.27 -5.90 -8.43
CA ASN A 32 -10.87 -6.31 -8.30
C ASN A 32 -9.96 -5.42 -9.14
N GLU A 33 -8.91 -4.90 -8.51
CA GLU A 33 -7.95 -4.00 -9.15
C GLU A 33 -6.52 -4.43 -8.83
N GLN A 34 -5.61 -4.24 -9.79
CA GLN A 34 -4.18 -4.43 -9.57
C GLN A 34 -3.50 -3.08 -9.40
N LEU A 35 -2.87 -2.89 -8.24
CA LEU A 35 -2.23 -1.64 -7.87
C LEU A 35 -0.71 -1.86 -7.66
N PRO A 36 0.14 -0.91 -8.07
CA PRO A 36 1.56 -0.96 -7.79
C PRO A 36 1.81 -0.64 -6.30
N LEU A 37 2.56 -1.49 -5.61
CA LEU A 37 3.05 -1.25 -4.26
C LEU A 37 4.58 -1.16 -4.28
N LEU A 38 5.11 -0.07 -3.75
CA LEU A 38 6.55 0.11 -3.56
C LEU A 38 6.92 -0.25 -2.11
N VAL A 39 7.81 -1.22 -1.97
CA VAL A 39 8.32 -1.71 -0.69
C VAL A 39 9.82 -1.48 -0.66
N GLU A 40 10.40 -1.20 0.50
CA GLU A 40 11.86 -1.12 0.63
C GLU A 40 12.52 -2.42 0.17
N LYS A 41 13.63 -2.31 -0.57
CA LYS A 41 14.29 -3.47 -1.18
C LYS A 41 14.67 -4.51 -0.12
N GLY A 42 14.28 -5.76 -0.36
CA GLY A 42 14.53 -6.88 0.55
C GLY A 42 13.61 -6.94 1.78
N LYS A 43 12.68 -5.99 1.96
CA LYS A 43 11.65 -6.06 3.01
C LYS A 43 10.35 -6.66 2.47
N GLN A 44 9.53 -7.16 3.39
CA GLN A 44 8.17 -7.59 3.11
C GLN A 44 7.20 -6.43 3.28
N ALA A 45 6.11 -6.44 2.50
CA ALA A 45 5.04 -5.48 2.66
C ALA A 45 4.40 -5.61 4.05
N THR A 46 4.26 -4.49 4.75
CA THR A 46 3.64 -4.42 6.06
C THR A 46 2.15 -4.06 5.95
N VAL A 47 1.39 -4.24 7.03
CA VAL A 47 0.00 -3.76 7.12
C VAL A 47 -0.07 -2.25 6.82
N GLY A 48 0.89 -1.48 7.30
CA GLY A 48 0.96 -0.03 7.06
C GLY A 48 1.14 0.33 5.59
N ASP A 49 1.85 -0.49 4.81
CA ASP A 49 2.01 -0.29 3.37
C ASP A 49 0.68 -0.45 2.63
N TYR A 50 -0.14 -1.43 3.02
CA TYR A 50 -1.48 -1.61 2.45
C TYR A 50 -2.45 -0.51 2.87
N ILE A 51 -2.41 -0.06 4.13
CA ILE A 51 -3.23 1.07 4.59
C ILE A 51 -2.88 2.33 3.81
N ARG A 52 -1.58 2.60 3.61
CA ARG A 52 -1.11 3.73 2.80
C ARG A 52 -1.61 3.62 1.35
N LEU A 53 -1.47 2.44 0.74
CA LEU A 53 -1.94 2.18 -0.62
C LEU A 53 -3.46 2.42 -0.76
N ILE A 54 -4.25 1.94 0.21
CA ILE A 54 -5.70 2.14 0.23
C ILE A 54 -6.05 3.63 0.34
N LYS A 55 -5.36 4.35 1.23
CA LYS A 55 -5.56 5.79 1.43
C LYS A 55 -5.21 6.59 0.18
N GLU A 56 -4.10 6.28 -0.49
CA GLU A 56 -3.64 6.98 -1.68
C GLU A 56 -4.56 6.73 -2.89
N HIS A 57 -4.98 5.48 -3.14
CA HIS A 57 -5.76 5.14 -4.32
C HIS A 57 -7.27 5.36 -4.15
N TYR A 58 -7.83 5.03 -2.99
CA TYR A 58 -9.29 5.08 -2.76
C TYR A 58 -9.71 6.28 -1.91
N GLN A 59 -8.77 7.03 -1.32
CA GLN A 59 -9.04 8.14 -0.41
C GLN A 59 -9.83 7.73 0.85
N GLU A 60 -9.72 6.47 1.26
CA GLU A 60 -10.43 5.91 2.40
C GLU A 60 -9.46 5.63 3.56
N ASP A 61 -9.86 5.98 4.78
CA ASP A 61 -9.16 5.58 5.99
C ASP A 61 -9.62 4.18 6.39
N ALA A 62 -8.71 3.22 6.29
CA ALA A 62 -9.00 1.82 6.56
C ALA A 62 -8.27 1.31 7.80
N GLU A 63 -8.86 0.31 8.45
CA GLU A 63 -8.29 -0.41 9.58
C GLU A 63 -8.26 -1.91 9.31
N LEU A 64 -7.21 -2.56 9.76
CA LEU A 64 -7.06 -4.01 9.63
C LEU A 64 -8.12 -4.69 10.52
N THR A 65 -8.89 -5.60 9.94
CA THR A 65 -9.89 -6.41 10.66
C THR A 65 -9.48 -7.86 10.77
N ASN A 66 -8.82 -8.40 9.74
CA ASN A 66 -8.42 -9.80 9.69
C ASN A 66 -7.15 -9.97 8.86
N ILE A 67 -6.39 -11.03 9.14
CA ILE A 67 -5.18 -11.40 8.40
C ILE A 67 -5.34 -12.77 7.70
N THR A 68 -6.21 -13.64 8.22
CA THR A 68 -6.32 -15.04 7.77
C THR A 68 -7.79 -15.37 7.45
N PRO A 69 -8.12 -15.91 6.25
CA PRO A 69 -7.21 -16.37 5.19
C PRO A 69 -6.65 -15.25 4.30
N TYR A 70 -7.19 -14.04 4.40
CA TYR A 70 -6.72 -12.87 3.66
C TYR A 70 -6.61 -11.67 4.58
N MET A 71 -5.78 -10.71 4.17
CA MET A 71 -5.69 -9.43 4.85
C MET A 71 -6.89 -8.56 4.46
N GLU A 72 -7.78 -8.33 5.42
CA GLU A 72 -9.03 -7.62 5.25
C GLU A 72 -9.00 -6.31 6.04
N PHE A 73 -9.55 -5.27 5.42
CA PHE A 73 -9.61 -3.94 5.98
C PHE A 73 -11.04 -3.40 5.92
N ARG A 74 -11.47 -2.74 6.99
CA ARG A 74 -12.74 -2.02 7.05
C ARG A 74 -12.48 -0.52 6.89
N VAL A 75 -13.37 0.17 6.18
CA VAL A 75 -13.36 1.64 6.12
C VAL A 75 -13.91 2.21 7.44
N LYS A 76 -13.14 3.08 8.11
CA LYS A 76 -13.50 3.65 9.42
C LYS A 76 -14.77 4.50 9.37
N HIS A 77 -14.90 5.32 8.34
CA HIS A 77 -16.02 6.25 8.16
C HIS A 77 -16.62 6.11 6.76
N PRO A 78 -17.39 5.04 6.50
CA PRO A 78 -17.78 4.72 5.15
C PRO A 78 -18.92 5.63 4.68
N LYS A 79 -18.70 6.33 3.57
CA LYS A 79 -19.68 7.22 2.95
C LYS A 79 -20.99 6.46 2.61
N PRO A 80 -22.16 7.14 2.57
CA PRO A 80 -23.39 6.52 2.10
C PRO A 80 -23.19 5.93 0.70
N LYS A 81 -23.57 4.67 0.50
CA LYS A 81 -23.39 3.92 -0.76
C LYS A 81 -21.92 3.81 -1.26
N GLY A 82 -20.93 4.11 -0.43
CA GLY A 82 -19.51 4.00 -0.77
C GLY A 82 -18.87 2.65 -0.42
N THR A 83 -17.56 2.60 -0.53
CA THR A 83 -16.74 1.44 -0.15
C THR A 83 -16.86 1.13 1.34
N ARG A 84 -17.01 -0.15 1.67
CA ARG A 84 -17.16 -0.65 3.04
C ARG A 84 -15.91 -1.38 3.52
N GLY A 85 -15.23 -2.06 2.63
CA GLY A 85 -14.02 -2.80 2.97
C GLY A 85 -13.13 -3.10 1.77
N PHE A 86 -11.96 -3.61 2.09
CA PHE A 86 -10.93 -4.03 1.14
C PHE A 86 -10.37 -5.38 1.55
N LYS A 87 -9.96 -6.17 0.57
CA LYS A 87 -9.32 -7.45 0.80
C LYS A 87 -8.12 -7.59 -0.13
N VAL A 88 -6.97 -7.92 0.44
CA VAL A 88 -5.75 -8.17 -0.32
C VAL A 88 -5.75 -9.63 -0.74
N LEU A 89 -5.89 -9.88 -2.05
CA LEU A 89 -6.01 -11.22 -2.59
C LEU A 89 -4.65 -11.84 -2.93
N ARG A 90 -3.77 -11.06 -3.54
CA ARG A 90 -2.47 -11.53 -4.05
C ARG A 90 -1.48 -10.39 -4.12
N MET A 91 -0.20 -10.71 -3.89
CA MET A 91 0.91 -9.83 -4.18
C MET A 91 1.93 -10.58 -5.06
N THR A 92 2.40 -9.93 -6.13
CA THR A 92 3.40 -10.51 -7.05
C THR A 92 4.51 -9.50 -7.27
N ARG A 93 5.77 -9.93 -7.15
CA ARG A 93 6.93 -9.07 -7.41
C ARG A 93 7.00 -8.74 -8.90
N ASP A 94 7.29 -7.48 -9.22
CA ASP A 94 7.59 -7.06 -10.58
C ASP A 94 9.11 -7.13 -10.84
N PHE A 95 9.53 -8.16 -11.57
CA PHE A 95 10.94 -8.37 -11.93
C PHE A 95 11.42 -7.45 -13.06
N THR A 96 10.52 -6.74 -13.74
CA THR A 96 10.89 -5.79 -14.80
C THR A 96 11.23 -4.41 -14.26
N TYR A 97 10.86 -4.12 -13.01
CA TYR A 97 11.12 -2.84 -12.38
C TYR A 97 12.61 -2.68 -12.02
N ARG A 98 13.25 -1.67 -12.60
CA ARG A 98 14.62 -1.26 -12.26
C ARG A 98 14.56 0.08 -11.51
N PRO A 99 14.82 0.12 -10.19
CA PRO A 99 14.82 1.38 -9.46
C PRO A 99 15.95 2.28 -9.98
N VAL A 100 15.61 3.49 -10.40
CA VAL A 100 16.61 4.50 -10.78
C VAL A 100 17.13 5.13 -9.50
N THR A 101 18.27 4.65 -9.00
CA THR A 101 19.04 5.35 -7.98
C THR A 101 19.71 6.56 -8.64
N LYS A 102 19.24 7.78 -8.34
CA LYS A 102 20.01 9.00 -8.63
C LYS A 102 21.18 9.05 -7.64
N ILE A 103 22.39 8.93 -8.16
CA ILE A 103 23.66 9.13 -7.44
C ILE A 103 23.92 10.63 -7.31
#